data_AF-A0A4R1FFD4-F1
#
_entry.id   AF-A0A4R1FFD4-F1
#
_cell.length_a   1.000
_cell.length_b   1.000
_cell.length_c   1.000
_cell.angle_alpha   90.00
_cell.angle_beta   90.00
_cell.angle_gamma   90.00
#
_symmetry.space_group_name_H-M   'P 1'
#
loop_
_entity.id
_entity.type
_entity.pdbx_description
1 polymer ?
#
loop_
_entity_poly.entity_id
_entity_poly.type
_entity_poly.pdbx_seq_one_letter_code
_entity_poly.pdbx_strand_id
1 'polypeptide(L)' 'MSWLIFDYLSPILGPDAASYWAHLLAINPG' A
#
# COMPACT_ATOMS: atom_id res chain seq x y z
N MET A 1 -2.16 3.70 -7.24
CA MET A 1 -2.35 2.94 -5.97
C MET A 1 -2.05 1.48 -6.26
N SER A 2 -1.03 0.90 -5.61
CA SER A 2 -0.68 -0.51 -5.85
C SER A 2 -1.54 -1.42 -4.96
N TRP A 3 -2.53 -2.08 -5.57
CA TRP A 3 -3.44 -3.00 -4.86
C TRP A 3 -2.70 -4.19 -4.24
N LEU A 4 -1.64 -4.68 -4.89
CA LEU A 4 -0.82 -5.78 -4.38
C LEU A 4 -0.13 -5.42 -3.05
N ILE A 5 0.43 -4.21 -2.97
CA ILE A 5 1.12 -3.76 -1.75
C ILE A 5 0.10 -3.52 -0.62
N PHE A 6 -1.06 -2.96 -0.96
CA PHE A 6 -2.13 -2.77 -0.01
C PHE A 6 -2.61 -4.12 0.58
N ASP A 7 -2.91 -5.09 -0.27
CA ASP A 7 -3.38 -6.42 0.17
C ASP A 7 -2.34 -7.14 1.02
N TYR A 8 -1.05 -7.01 0.70
CA TYR A 8 0.03 -7.59 1.50
C TYR A 8 0.17 -6.94 2.88
N LEU A 9 0.06 -5.60 2.96
CA LEU A 9 0.28 -4.86 4.20
C LEU A 9 -0.95 -4.78 5.11
N SER A 10 -2.16 -4.85 4.54
CA SER A 10 -3.43 -4.74 5.27
C SER A 10 -3.56 -5.68 6.47
N PRO A 11 -3.28 -7.00 6.38
CA PRO A 11 -3.36 -7.90 7.54
C PRO A 11 -2.26 -7.67 8.59
N ILE A 12 -1.19 -6.93 8.26
CA ILE A 12 -0.03 -6.73 9.14
C ILE A 12 -0.14 -5.41 9.90
N LEU A 13 -0.56 -4.34 9.22
CA LEU A 13 -0.50 -2.96 9.74
C LEU A 13 -1.89 -2.29 9.84
N GLY A 14 -2.93 -2.96 9.35
CA GLY A 14 -4.26 -2.38 9.21
C GLY A 14 -4.40 -1.49 7.96
N PRO A 15 -5.65 -1.12 7.62
CA PRO A 15 -5.98 -0.50 6.34
C PRO A 15 -5.36 0.90 6.16
N ASP A 16 -5.29 1.71 7.22
CA ASP A 16 -4.76 3.08 7.13
C ASP A 16 -3.25 3.10 6.83
N ALA A 17 -2.48 2.31 7.57
CA ALA A 17 -1.04 2.20 7.35
C ALA A 17 -0.72 1.51 6.01
N ALA A 18 -1.48 0.48 5.64
CA ALA A 18 -1.33 -0.19 4.35
C ALA A 18 -1.58 0.77 3.18
N SER A 19 -2.57 1.66 3.27
CA SER A 19 -2.86 2.67 2.25
C SER A 19 -1.71 3.66 2.08
N TYR A 20 -1.16 4.19 3.18
CA TYR A 20 0.00 5.09 3.17
C TYR A 20 1.21 4.45 2.47
N TRP A 21 1.59 3.23 2.87
CA TRP A 21 2.73 2.54 2.30
C TRP A 21 2.47 2.06 0.86
N ALA A 22 1.26 1.63 0.52
CA ALA A 22 0.90 1.27 -0.85
C ALA A 22 0.90 2.47 -1.80
N HIS A 23 0.66 3.68 -1.28
CA HIS A 23 0.83 4.92 -2.03
C HIS A 23 2.31 5.27 -2.20
N LEU A 24 3.10 5.20 -1.12
CA LEU A 24 4.52 5.55 -1.14
C LEU A 24 5.38 4.59 -1.96
N LEU A 25 5.10 3.28 -1.87
CA LEU A 25 5.85 2.20 -2.51
C LEU A 25 5.31 1.87 -3.91
N ALA A 26 4.14 2.40 -4.28
CA ALA A 26 3.75 2.41 -5.68
C ALA A 26 4.76 3.28 -6.43
N ILE A 27 5.68 2.64 -7.14
CA ILE A 27 6.56 3.29 -8.09
C ILE A 27 5.66 4.14 -8.98
N ASN A 28 5.77 5.46 -8.84
CA ASN A 28 4.96 6.42 -9.57
C ASN A 28 5.20 6.21 -11.08
N PRO A 29 4.20 5.77 -11.88
CA PRO A 29 4.29 5.85 -13.32
C PRO A 29 3.90 7.28 -13.74
N GLY A 30 4.60 8.27 -13.17
CA GLY A 30 4.52 9.66 -13.63
C GLY A 30 5.15 9.81 -14.99
#